data_AF-A0AAV2IF06-F1
#
_entry.id   AF-A0AAV2IF06-F1
#
_cell.length_a   1.000
_cell.length_b   1.000
_cell.length_c   1.000
_cell.angle_alpha   90.00
_cell.angle_beta   90.00
_cell.angle_gamma   90.00
#
_symmetry.space_group_name_H-M   'P 1'
#
loop_
_entity.id
_entity.type
_entity.pdbx_description
1 polymer ?
#
loop_
_entity_poly.entity_id
_entity_poly.type
_entity_poly.pdbx_seq_one_letter_code
_entity_poly.pdbx_strand_id
1 'polypeptide(L)'
;MITVKTGDKADAGTDARVYIIMYGLKGLETSGKIWLDNGALKRNKIDIFNVVVDKMISPLSKIEIGHDNTGAGPGWFLDSVTVSF
;
A
#
# COMPACT_ATOMS: atom_id res chain seq x y z
N MET A 1 -3.89 -5.38 9.64
CA MET A 1 -3.08 -4.14 9.55
C MET A 1 -2.20 -4.19 8.31
N ILE A 2 -1.93 -3.03 7.70
CA ILE A 2 -1.01 -2.91 6.57
C ILE A 2 0.12 -1.97 7.00
N THR A 3 1.35 -2.47 6.96
CA THR A 3 2.55 -1.68 7.26
C THR A 3 3.29 -1.42 5.95
N VAL A 4 3.51 -0.15 5.64
CA VAL A 4 4.23 0.30 4.44
C VAL A 4 5.52 0.97 4.89
N LYS A 5 6.67 0.53 4.34
CA LYS A 5 7.95 1.19 4.53
C LYS A 5 8.39 1.87 3.24
N THR A 6 8.57 3.18 3.30
CA THR A 6 9.21 3.93 2.22
C THR A 6 10.73 3.81 2.36
N GLY A 7 11.42 3.54 1.26
CA GLY A 7 12.86 3.31 1.28
C GLY A 7 13.69 4.57 1.56
N ASP A 8 14.98 4.35 1.75
CA ASP A 8 15.95 5.38 2.14
C ASP A 8 16.80 5.85 0.95
N LYS A 9 16.13 6.32 -0.11
CA LYS A 9 16.77 6.98 -1.27
C LYS A 9 16.41 8.46 -1.29
N ALA A 10 17.26 9.31 -1.86
CA ALA A 10 16.88 10.68 -2.19
C ALA A 10 15.58 10.67 -3.00
N ASP A 11 14.65 11.55 -2.63
CA ASP A 11 13.32 11.69 -3.24
C ASP A 11 12.49 10.39 -3.26
N ALA A 12 12.68 9.54 -2.24
CA ALA A 12 11.94 8.27 -2.12
C ALA A 12 10.47 8.41 -1.72
N GLY A 13 10.08 9.54 -1.11
CA GLY A 13 8.71 9.79 -0.64
C GLY A 13 7.75 10.18 -1.75
N THR A 14 6.45 10.15 -1.46
CA THR A 14 5.41 10.59 -2.40
C THR A 14 4.30 11.34 -1.66
N ASP A 15 3.80 12.40 -2.30
CA ASP A 15 2.58 13.09 -1.90
C ASP A 15 1.35 12.58 -2.69
N ALA A 16 1.55 11.64 -3.63
CA ALA A 16 0.48 10.98 -4.37
C ALA A 16 -0.32 10.06 -3.43
N ARG A 17 -1.60 9.84 -3.75
CA ARG A 17 -2.43 8.91 -2.96
C ARG A 17 -2.06 7.48 -3.31
N VAL A 18 -1.76 6.68 -2.29
CA VAL A 18 -1.39 5.26 -2.45
C VAL A 18 -2.61 4.38 -2.20
N TYR A 19 -2.73 3.31 -2.97
CA TYR A 19 -3.75 2.28 -2.78
C TYR A 19 -3.11 0.89 -2.74
N ILE A 20 -3.83 -0.06 -2.15
CA ILE A 20 -3.53 -1.49 -2.18
C ILE A 20 -4.75 -2.28 -2.66
N ILE A 21 -4.50 -3.37 -3.38
CA ILE A 21 -5.46 -4.42 -3.70
C ILE A 21 -4.86 -5.72 -3.20
N MET A 22 -5.62 -6.44 -2.38
CA MET A 22 -5.24 -7.75 -1.85
C MET A 22 -6.06 -8.83 -2.55
N TYR A 23 -5.41 -9.95 -2.86
CA TYR A 23 -6.02 -11.08 -3.54
C TYR A 23 -5.90 -12.32 -2.65
N GLY A 24 -7.05 -12.95 -2.38
CA GLY A 24 -7.10 -14.22 -1.66
C GLY A 24 -6.70 -15.40 -2.54
N LEU A 25 -6.88 -16.61 -2.01
CA LEU A 25 -6.43 -17.84 -2.66
C LEU A 25 -6.85 -17.91 -4.14
N LYS A 26 -5.87 -18.13 -5.03
CA LYS A 26 -6.05 -18.21 -6.49
C LYS A 26 -6.70 -16.96 -7.13
N GLY A 27 -6.72 -15.82 -6.43
CA GLY A 27 -7.30 -14.56 -6.93
C GLY A 27 -8.82 -14.55 -7.08
N LEU A 28 -9.52 -15.53 -6.50
CA LEU A 28 -10.99 -15.62 -6.56
C LEU A 28 -11.66 -14.50 -5.77
N GLU A 29 -11.06 -14.11 -4.64
CA GLU A 29 -11.50 -13.00 -3.82
C GLU A 29 -10.51 -11.84 -3.87
N THR A 30 -11.06 -10.64 -3.82
CA THR A 30 -10.29 -9.39 -3.79
C THR A 30 -10.85 -8.44 -2.75
N SER A 31 -9.97 -7.68 -2.11
CA SER A 31 -10.37 -6.55 -1.27
C SER A 31 -10.97 -5.39 -2.06
N GLY A 32 -10.84 -5.40 -3.39
CA GLY A 32 -10.97 -4.19 -4.19
C GLY A 32 -9.84 -3.18 -3.88
N LYS A 33 -9.92 -2.00 -4.52
CA LYS A 33 -8.98 -0.91 -4.27
C LYS A 33 -9.28 -0.26 -2.92
N ILE A 34 -8.33 -0.37 -2.00
CA ILE A 34 -8.35 0.32 -0.70
C ILE A 34 -7.32 1.44 -0.73
N TRP A 35 -7.76 2.67 -0.49
CA TRP A 35 -6.88 3.82 -0.36
C TRP A 35 -6.19 3.83 1.01
N LEU A 36 -4.87 4.00 1.00
CA LEU A 36 -4.03 4.12 2.19
C LEU A 36 -3.86 5.60 2.51
N ASP A 37 -4.94 6.24 2.94
CA ASP A 37 -4.97 7.68 3.18
C ASP A 37 -4.43 7.99 4.60
N ASN A 38 -3.16 8.42 4.69
CA ASN A 38 -2.55 8.96 5.91
C ASN A 38 -1.68 10.21 5.62
N GLY A 39 -2.05 10.93 4.57
CA GLY A 39 -1.22 11.99 4.01
C GLY A 39 -0.02 11.43 3.24
N ALA A 40 1.03 12.25 3.13
CA ALA A 40 2.21 11.93 2.33
C ALA A 40 3.12 10.89 2.98
N LEU A 41 3.59 9.93 2.20
CA LEU A 41 4.58 8.95 2.63
C LEU A 41 5.98 9.54 2.49
N LYS A 42 6.75 9.56 3.58
CA LYS A 42 8.07 10.22 3.62
C LYS A 42 9.20 9.19 3.58
N ARG A 43 10.34 9.60 2.99
CA ARG A 43 11.58 8.81 2.93
C ARG A 43 11.92 8.19 4.28
N ASN A 44 12.29 6.91 4.27
CA ASN A 44 12.72 6.16 5.46
C ASN A 44 11.71 6.21 6.63
N LYS A 45 10.41 6.21 6.31
CA LYS A 45 9.32 6.10 7.29
C LYS A 45 8.53 4.83 7.12
N ILE A 46 7.94 4.41 8.25
CA ILE A 46 7.00 3.31 8.35
C ILE A 46 5.64 3.91 8.67
N ASP A 47 4.67 3.61 7.82
CA ASP A 47 3.28 4.04 7.94
C ASP A 47 2.41 2.79 8.16
N ILE A 48 1.47 2.89 9.10
CA ILE A 48 0.60 1.77 9.49
C ILE A 48 -0.85 2.15 9.23
N PHE A 49 -1.55 1.29 8.49
CA PHE A 49 -2.93 1.48 8.08
C PHE A 49 -3.81 0.37 8.67
N ASN A 50 -4.87 0.80 9.35
CA ASN A 50 -5.96 -0.09 9.78
C ASN A 50 -7.01 -0.10 8.69
N VAL A 51 -7.09 -1.21 7.95
CA VAL A 51 -8.06 -1.39 6.87
C VAL A 51 -9.07 -2.47 7.25
N VAL A 52 -10.32 -2.24 6.87
CA VAL A 52 -11.39 -3.24 6.99
C VAL A 52 -11.64 -3.81 5.60
N VAL A 53 -11.75 -5.13 5.52
CA VAL A 53 -12.07 -5.85 4.28
C VAL A 53 -13.32 -6.67 4.54
N ASP A 54 -14.38 -6.43 3.77
CA ASP A 54 -15.68 -7.08 3.96
C ASP A 54 -15.70 -8.56 3.53
N LYS A 55 -14.59 -9.04 2.97
CA LYS A 55 -14.44 -10.39 2.43
C LYS A 55 -13.30 -11.15 3.08
N MET A 56 -13.47 -12.46 3.22
CA MET A 56 -12.40 -13.36 3.65
C MET A 56 -11.38 -13.53 2.51
N ILE A 57 -10.28 -12.81 2.61
CA ILE A 57 -9.18 -12.81 1.62
C ILE A 57 -7.99 -13.67 2.05
N SER A 58 -8.09 -14.43 3.14
CA SER A 58 -7.02 -15.31 3.63
C SER A 58 -7.17 -16.74 3.09
N PRO A 59 -6.08 -17.43 2.72
CA PRO A 59 -4.71 -16.92 2.64
C PRO A 59 -4.52 -15.99 1.42
N LEU A 60 -3.63 -15.00 1.55
CA LEU A 60 -3.26 -14.12 0.43
C LEU A 60 -2.43 -14.87 -0.61
N SER A 61 -2.71 -14.62 -1.89
CA SER A 61 -1.86 -15.10 -2.99
C SER A 61 -0.97 -14.00 -3.58
N LYS A 62 -1.47 -12.76 -3.63
CA LYS A 62 -0.71 -11.59 -4.11
C LYS A 62 -1.28 -10.29 -3.52
N ILE A 63 -0.47 -9.23 -3.61
CA ILE A 63 -0.92 -7.85 -3.43
C ILE A 63 -0.54 -7.03 -4.66
N GLU A 64 -1.31 -5.99 -4.94
CA GLU A 64 -0.95 -4.90 -5.84
C GLU A 64 -0.94 -3.61 -5.05
N ILE A 65 0.12 -2.81 -5.17
CA ILE A 65 0.22 -1.50 -4.55
C ILE A 65 0.57 -0.49 -5.64
N GLY A 66 -0.06 0.67 -5.60
CA GLY A 66 0.12 1.70 -6.61
C GLY A 66 -0.31 3.07 -6.09
N HIS A 67 -0.15 4.08 -6.93
CA HIS A 67 -0.55 5.45 -6.60
C HIS A 67 -1.29 6.12 -7.76
N ASP A 68 -1.97 7.23 -7.47
CA ASP A 68 -2.73 7.99 -8.47
C ASP A 68 -1.89 8.97 -9.32
N ASN A 69 -0.58 9.02 -9.07
CA ASN A 69 0.38 9.83 -9.84
C ASN A 69 0.14 11.35 -9.73
N THR A 70 -0.53 11.79 -8.67
CA THR A 70 -0.75 13.21 -8.37
C THR A 70 0.48 13.86 -7.69
N GLY A 71 0.57 15.19 -7.75
CA GLY A 71 1.69 15.95 -7.18
C GLY A 71 2.89 16.12 -8.12
N ALA A 72 3.89 16.89 -7.67
CA ALA A 72 5.12 17.13 -8.42
C ALA A 72 6.13 16.01 -8.13
N GLY A 73 6.62 15.34 -9.18
CA GLY A 73 7.55 14.21 -9.02
C GLY A 73 6.96 13.03 -8.24
N PRO A 74 5.86 12.42 -8.72
CA PRO A 74 5.07 11.43 -7.96
C PRO A 74 5.76 10.07 -7.74
N GLY A 75 6.99 9.91 -8.23
CA GLY A 75 7.76 8.68 -8.08
C GLY A 75 7.88 8.29 -6.61
N TRP A 76 7.84 7.00 -6.34
CA TRP A 76 7.87 6.48 -4.98
C TRP A 76 8.83 5.29 -4.91
N PHE A 77 9.81 5.37 -4.01
CA PHE A 77 10.71 4.25 -3.77
C PHE A 77 10.22 3.46 -2.56
N LEU A 78 9.31 2.53 -2.84
CA LEU A 78 8.76 1.59 -1.86
C LEU A 78 9.82 0.56 -1.45
N ASP A 79 10.04 0.38 -0.15
CA ASP A 79 10.94 -0.65 0.39
C ASP A 79 10.20 -1.97 0.64
N SER A 80 9.09 -1.93 1.37
CA SER A 80 8.34 -3.13 1.71
C SER A 80 6.89 -2.84 2.13
N VAL A 81 6.04 -3.85 1.94
CA VAL A 81 4.66 -3.89 2.43
C VAL A 81 4.48 -5.19 3.23
N THR A 82 3.95 -5.08 4.44
CA THR A 82 3.58 -6.23 5.28
C THR A 82 2.10 -6.18 5.58
N VAL A 83 1.40 -7.29 5.36
CA VAL A 83 -0.01 -7.46 5.71
C VAL A 83 -0.11 -8.45 6.87
N SER A 84 -0.76 -8.04 7.96
CA SER A 84 -1.07 -8.90 9.11
C SER A 84 -2.59 -8.96 9.33
N PHE A 85 -3.06 -10.15 9.71
CA PHE A 85 -4.46 -10.44 10.05
C PHE A 85 -4.61 -10.55 11.56
#